data_AF-A0A0A2BMT7-F1
#
_entry.id   AF-A0A0A2BMT7-F1
#
_cell.length_a   1.000
_cell.length_b   1.000
_cell.length_c   1.000
_cell.angle_alpha   90.00
_cell.angle_beta   90.00
_cell.angle_gamma   90.00
#
_symmetry.space_group_name_H-M   'P 1'
#
loop_
_entity.id
_entity.type
_entity.pdbx_description
1 polymer ?
#
loop_
_entity_poly.entity_id
_entity_poly.type
_entity_poly.pdbx_seq_one_letter_code
_entity_poly.pdbx_strand_id
1 'polypeptide(L)'
;MALQVKAIETSDGVGLDFTKVLDVLTLGLLDEDEEIAEVTNRDYWLKRGTPQIVAIADNLPSYILEFETGAELNSNKFYIGLKVNGRPNNYAIFSPKKGFIAFEVRLPKTEENDTAINDAGITSLEYSKRYSQYRLRITESELGEKSEIIKQLLRASKEAFG
;
A
#
# COMPACT_ATOMS: atom_id res chain seq x y z
N MET A 1 -9.22 2.42 -18.53
CA MET A 1 -9.64 1.02 -18.70
C MET A 1 -9.48 0.62 -20.14
N ALA A 2 -8.66 -0.39 -20.42
CA ALA A 2 -8.68 -1.07 -21.71
C ALA A 2 -9.10 -2.55 -21.52
N LEU A 3 -9.89 -3.04 -22.47
CA LEU A 3 -10.40 -4.41 -22.51
C LEU A 3 -9.91 -5.03 -23.82
N GLN A 4 -9.25 -6.18 -23.73
CA GLN A 4 -8.98 -7.03 -24.88
C GLN A 4 -10.10 -8.06 -24.99
N VAL A 5 -10.69 -8.14 -26.18
CA VAL A 5 -11.72 -9.14 -26.50
C VAL A 5 -11.14 -10.13 -27.49
N LYS A 6 -11.24 -11.42 -27.19
CA LYS A 6 -10.98 -12.51 -28.12
C LYS A 6 -12.28 -13.24 -28.41
N ALA A 7 -12.62 -13.39 -29.68
CA ALA A 7 -13.71 -14.24 -30.11
C ALA A 7 -13.16 -15.63 -30.46
N ILE A 8 -13.82 -16.67 -29.95
CA ILE A 8 -13.52 -18.07 -30.23
C ILE A 8 -14.77 -18.66 -30.87
N GLU A 9 -14.66 -19.05 -32.13
CA GLU A 9 -15.73 -19.74 -32.85
C GLU A 9 -15.69 -21.24 -32.52
N THR A 10 -16.82 -21.80 -32.14
CA THR A 10 -17.03 -23.25 -31.96
C THR A 10 -18.20 -23.71 -32.83
N SER A 11 -18.37 -25.02 -32.97
CA SER A 11 -19.51 -25.62 -33.68
C SER A 11 -20.87 -25.24 -33.08
N ASP A 12 -20.89 -24.78 -31.82
CA ASP A 12 -22.10 -24.43 -31.07
C ASP A 12 -22.33 -22.90 -30.95
N GLY A 13 -21.43 -22.07 -31.49
CA GLY A 13 -21.57 -20.61 -31.50
C GLY A 13 -20.26 -19.83 -31.32
N VAL A 14 -20.37 -18.57 -30.90
CA VAL A 14 -19.20 -17.70 -30.63
C VAL A 14 -19.04 -17.49 -29.13
N GLY A 15 -17.92 -17.95 -28.56
CA GLY A 15 -17.48 -17.60 -27.21
C GLY A 15 -16.68 -16.30 -27.22
N LEU A 16 -16.97 -15.39 -26.29
CA LEU A 16 -16.19 -14.16 -26.10
C LEU A 16 -15.39 -14.27 -24.81
N ASP A 17 -14.07 -14.15 -24.93
CA ASP A 17 -13.14 -14.05 -23.81
C ASP A 17 -12.74 -12.57 -23.61
N PHE A 18 -13.00 -12.05 -22.43
CA PHE A 18 -12.71 -10.67 -22.04
C PHE A 18 -11.52 -10.67 -21.08
N THR A 19 -10.37 -10.24 -21.58
CA THR A 19 -9.19 -10.00 -20.73
C THR A 19 -9.10 -8.50 -20.43
N LYS A 20 -9.05 -8.13 -19.16
CA LYS A 20 -8.75 -6.75 -18.76
C LYS A 20 -7.27 -6.48 -18.99
N VAL A 21 -6.96 -5.57 -19.91
CA VAL A 21 -5.58 -5.20 -20.25
C VAL A 21 -5.34 -3.79 -19.77
N LEU A 22 -4.73 -3.68 -18.59
CA LEU A 22 -4.24 -2.44 -17.98
C LEU A 22 -5.35 -1.45 -17.55
N ASP A 23 -5.47 -1.24 -16.24
CA ASP A 23 -6.06 0.00 -15.75
C ASP A 23 -5.01 1.11 -15.82
N VAL A 24 -5.45 2.32 -16.14
CA VAL A 24 -4.56 3.49 -16.15
C VAL A 24 -4.06 3.65 -14.72
N LEU A 25 -2.79 3.32 -14.49
CA LEU A 25 -2.13 3.54 -13.22
C LEU A 25 -2.05 5.03 -13.00
N THR A 26 -2.90 5.56 -12.11
CA THR A 26 -2.74 6.90 -11.57
C THR A 26 -1.53 6.88 -10.63
N LEU A 27 -0.35 7.02 -11.24
CA LEU A 27 0.91 7.28 -10.56
C LEU A 27 0.66 8.35 -9.50
N GLY A 28 0.99 8.01 -8.25
CA GLY A 28 0.94 8.85 -7.04
C GLY A 28 0.52 10.29 -7.27
N LEU A 29 -0.78 10.54 -7.51
CA LEU A 29 -1.31 11.88 -7.32
C LEU A 29 -1.19 12.10 -5.82
N LEU A 30 -0.19 12.90 -5.43
CA LEU A 30 -0.24 13.64 -4.18
C LEU A 30 -1.65 14.23 -4.12
N ASP A 31 -2.36 14.00 -3.03
CA ASP A 31 -3.60 14.76 -2.85
C ASP A 31 -3.21 16.25 -2.94
N GLU A 32 -3.99 17.07 -3.65
CA GLU A 32 -3.71 18.52 -3.71
C GLU A 32 -3.67 19.12 -2.28
N ASP A 33 -4.32 18.46 -1.32
CA ASP A 33 -4.28 18.73 0.13
C ASP A 33 -2.93 18.44 0.82
N GLU A 34 -1.99 17.74 0.17
CA GLU A 34 -0.66 17.40 0.70
C GLU A 34 0.42 18.44 0.40
N GLU A 35 0.19 19.38 -0.53
CA GLU A 35 1.20 20.35 -1.00
C GLU A 35 1.71 21.30 0.10
N ILE A 36 1.08 21.33 1.28
CA ILE A 36 1.47 22.16 2.43
C ILE A 36 1.42 21.38 3.75
N ALA A 37 1.84 20.11 3.75
CA ALA A 37 1.94 19.35 4.99
C ALA A 37 3.25 19.66 5.74
N GLU A 38 3.15 20.00 7.04
CA GLU A 38 4.30 20.20 7.91
C GLU A 38 5.17 18.93 7.94
N VAL A 39 6.45 19.07 7.59
CA VAL A 39 7.43 17.99 7.68
C VAL A 39 7.62 17.64 9.14
N THR A 40 7.49 16.36 9.49
CA THR A 40 7.60 15.89 10.87
C THR A 40 8.82 15.03 11.08
N ASN A 41 9.16 14.80 12.35
CA ASN A 41 10.29 13.98 12.77
C ASN A 41 9.83 12.85 13.72
N ARG A 42 10.78 12.06 14.20
CA ARG A 42 10.52 10.97 15.13
C ARG A 42 9.82 11.43 16.42
N ASP A 43 10.21 12.57 16.99
CA ASP A 43 9.63 13.11 18.23
C ASP A 43 8.14 13.47 18.06
N TYR A 44 7.75 13.92 16.88
CA TYR A 44 6.35 14.13 16.54
C TYR A 44 5.55 12.83 16.64
N TRP A 45 6.06 11.73 16.07
CA TRP A 45 5.39 10.44 16.06
C TRP A 45 5.40 9.75 17.43
N LEU A 46 6.42 9.97 18.27
CA LEU A 46 6.46 9.49 19.65
C LEU A 46 5.34 10.07 20.52
N LYS A 47 4.78 11.23 20.17
CA LYS A 47 3.60 11.81 20.85
C LYS A 47 2.27 11.17 20.43
N ARG A 48 2.24 10.47 19.29
CA ARG A 48 1.02 9.90 18.67
C ARG A 48 0.97 8.38 18.72
N GLY A 49 2.13 7.72 18.73
CA GLY A 49 2.30 6.28 18.88
C GLY A 49 3.00 5.93 20.20
N THR A 50 3.34 4.65 20.34
CA THR A 50 4.24 4.19 21.41
C THR A 50 5.69 4.19 20.91
N PRO A 51 6.70 4.26 21.79
CA PRO A 51 8.10 4.13 21.39
C PRO A 51 8.39 2.88 20.55
N GLN A 52 7.73 1.77 20.86
CA GLN A 52 7.84 0.49 20.16
C GLN A 52 7.30 0.60 18.74
N ILE A 53 6.10 1.16 18.56
CA ILE A 53 5.49 1.36 17.24
C ILE A 53 6.33 2.28 16.37
N VAL A 54 6.87 3.36 16.94
CA VAL A 54 7.74 4.28 16.20
C VAL A 54 9.04 3.59 15.81
N ALA A 55 9.64 2.79 16.69
CA ALA A 55 10.84 2.01 16.37
C ALA A 55 10.58 0.96 15.26
N ILE A 56 9.38 0.37 15.21
CA ILE A 56 9.02 -0.53 14.11
C ILE A 56 8.83 0.25 12.81
N ALA A 57 8.20 1.43 12.86
CA ALA A 57 8.09 2.30 11.69
C ALA A 57 9.47 2.71 11.16
N ASP A 58 10.44 2.95 12.04
CA ASP A 58 11.85 3.20 11.70
C ASP A 58 12.49 2.02 10.94
N ASN A 59 11.98 0.79 11.14
CA ASN A 59 12.47 -0.42 10.46
C ASN A 59 11.76 -0.75 9.14
N LEU A 60 10.59 -0.17 8.84
CA LEU A 60 9.86 -0.41 7.58
C LEU A 60 10.71 -0.23 6.31
N PRO A 61 11.66 0.72 6.23
CA PRO A 61 12.54 0.86 5.08
C PRO A 61 13.34 -0.40 4.79
N SER A 62 13.72 -1.18 5.81
CA SER A 62 14.45 -2.42 5.60
C SER A 62 13.67 -3.42 4.73
N TYR A 63 12.35 -3.50 4.90
CA TYR A 63 11.49 -4.37 4.11
C TYR A 63 11.40 -3.90 2.66
N ILE A 64 11.39 -2.60 2.43
CA ILE A 64 11.27 -2.00 1.10
C ILE A 64 12.60 -2.06 0.35
N LEU A 65 13.71 -1.80 1.04
CA LEU A 65 15.07 -1.85 0.49
C LEU A 65 15.46 -3.26 0.01
N GLU A 66 14.79 -4.32 0.46
CA GLU A 66 14.96 -5.68 -0.09
C GLU A 66 14.60 -5.79 -1.58
N PHE A 67 13.77 -4.87 -2.11
CA PHE A 67 13.30 -4.92 -3.50
C PHE A 67 13.25 -3.56 -4.21
N GLU A 68 13.53 -2.44 -3.54
CA GLU A 68 13.59 -1.09 -4.12
C GLU A 68 14.79 -0.33 -3.57
N THR A 69 15.86 -0.27 -4.36
CA THR A 69 17.07 0.48 -4.01
C THR A 69 16.81 1.99 -4.05
N GLY A 70 17.21 2.73 -3.01
CA GLY A 70 17.01 4.18 -2.96
C GLY A 70 15.63 4.61 -2.47
N ALA A 71 14.88 3.69 -1.87
CA ALA A 71 13.69 3.99 -1.10
C ALA A 71 14.05 4.64 0.26
N GLU A 72 13.36 5.71 0.60
CA GLU A 72 13.49 6.47 1.84
C GLU A 72 12.09 6.81 2.39
N LEU A 73 11.99 7.07 3.70
CA LEU A 73 10.74 7.57 4.29
C LEU A 73 10.67 9.09 4.18
N ASN A 74 9.47 9.61 3.91
CA ASN A 74 9.14 11.02 4.10
C ASN A 74 7.95 11.18 5.05
N SER A 75 8.18 11.83 6.18
CA SER A 75 7.16 12.04 7.20
C SER A 75 6.53 13.42 7.08
N ASN A 76 5.21 13.47 7.12
CA ASN A 76 4.44 14.70 7.32
C ASN A 76 3.55 14.57 8.57
N LYS A 77 2.73 15.58 8.86
CA LYS A 77 1.86 15.56 10.05
C LYS A 77 0.75 14.50 10.02
N PHE A 78 0.44 13.94 8.85
CA PHE A 78 -0.64 12.99 8.63
C PHE A 78 -0.16 11.55 8.61
N TYR A 79 0.96 11.27 7.94
CA TYR A 79 1.49 9.93 7.72
C TYR A 79 3.01 9.94 7.44
N ILE A 80 3.59 8.74 7.42
CA ILE A 80 4.94 8.41 6.95
C ILE A 80 4.80 7.77 5.57
N GLY A 81 5.25 8.47 4.54
CA GLY A 81 5.19 8.03 3.15
C GLY A 81 6.52 7.48 2.66
N LEU A 82 6.61 7.33 1.34
CA LEU A 82 7.79 6.85 0.64
C LEU A 82 8.31 7.89 -0.36
N LYS A 83 9.63 7.97 -0.46
CA LYS A 83 10.35 8.59 -1.57
C LYS A 83 11.24 7.56 -2.22
N VAL A 84 11.31 7.58 -3.54
CA VAL A 84 12.24 6.75 -4.32
C VAL A 84 13.07 7.70 -5.17
N ASN A 85 14.41 7.63 -5.03
CA ASN A 85 15.34 8.50 -5.76
C ASN A 85 14.99 10.00 -5.64
N GLY A 86 14.65 10.43 -4.41
CA GLY A 86 14.31 11.81 -4.09
C GLY A 86 12.91 12.28 -4.50
N ARG A 87 12.09 11.42 -5.13
CA ARG A 87 10.73 11.76 -5.56
C ARG A 87 9.69 11.04 -4.68
N PRO A 88 8.64 11.73 -4.21
CA PRO A 88 7.53 11.07 -3.52
C PRO A 88 6.94 9.93 -4.37
N ASN A 89 6.77 8.77 -3.75
CA ASN A 89 6.23 7.58 -4.38
C ASN A 89 5.40 6.77 -3.38
N ASN A 90 4.30 7.35 -2.93
CA ASN A 90 3.43 6.80 -1.89
C ASN A 90 2.52 5.67 -2.40
N TYR A 91 3.09 4.57 -2.91
CA TYR A 91 2.32 3.34 -3.14
C TYR A 91 1.88 2.69 -1.81
N ALA A 92 2.56 3.02 -0.72
CA ALA A 92 2.13 2.75 0.64
C ALA A 92 2.39 3.96 1.55
N ILE A 93 1.54 4.10 2.59
CA ILE A 93 1.74 5.05 3.69
C ILE A 93 1.49 4.37 5.03
N PHE A 94 2.16 4.87 6.05
CA PHE A 94 2.09 4.35 7.42
C PHE A 94 1.76 5.47 8.38
N SER A 95 0.73 5.28 9.19
CA SER A 95 0.35 6.24 10.22
C SER A 95 0.44 5.58 11.59
N PRO A 96 1.54 5.79 12.34
CA PRO A 96 1.64 5.36 13.73
C PRO A 96 0.46 5.89 14.56
N LYS A 97 -0.23 5.00 15.26
CA LYS A 97 -1.30 5.30 16.22
C LYS A 97 -0.96 4.67 17.57
N LYS A 98 -1.78 4.95 18.57
CA LYS A 98 -1.68 4.28 19.88
C LYS A 98 -2.07 2.80 19.73
N GLY A 99 -1.09 1.90 19.81
CA GLY A 99 -1.27 0.44 19.81
C GLY A 99 -1.31 -0.25 18.43
N PHE A 100 -1.19 0.50 17.33
CA PHE A 100 -1.09 -0.08 15.98
C PHE A 100 -0.50 0.92 14.98
N ILE A 101 -0.05 0.42 13.82
CA ILE A 101 0.20 1.21 12.62
C ILE A 101 -1.00 1.06 11.69
N ALA A 102 -1.59 2.18 11.27
CA ALA A 102 -2.50 2.17 10.14
C ALA A 102 -1.63 2.11 8.87
N PHE A 103 -1.66 0.96 8.20
CA PHE A 103 -0.95 0.68 6.97
C PHE A 103 -1.92 0.80 5.81
N GLU A 104 -1.73 1.80 4.96
CA GLU A 104 -2.56 2.00 3.77
C GLU A 104 -1.73 1.67 2.53
N VAL A 105 -2.17 0.67 1.77
CA VAL A 105 -1.42 0.10 0.65
C VAL A 105 -2.26 0.15 -0.63
N ARG A 106 -1.73 0.80 -1.66
CA ARG A 106 -2.42 0.98 -2.95
C ARG A 106 -2.40 -0.34 -3.71
N LEU A 107 -3.57 -0.95 -3.84
CA LEU A 107 -3.80 -2.19 -4.57
C LEU A 107 -5.22 -2.18 -5.12
N PRO A 108 -5.45 -2.69 -6.34
CA PRO A 108 -6.80 -2.83 -6.87
C PRO A 108 -7.61 -3.75 -5.94
N LYS A 109 -8.89 -3.43 -5.76
CA LYS A 109 -9.80 -4.33 -5.05
C LYS A 109 -10.08 -5.56 -5.91
N THR A 110 -9.54 -6.71 -5.51
CA THR A 110 -9.70 -8.00 -6.19
C THR A 110 -9.96 -9.09 -5.16
N GLU A 111 -10.61 -10.19 -5.57
CA GLU A 111 -10.83 -11.35 -4.69
C GLU A 111 -9.50 -11.95 -4.20
N GLU A 112 -8.46 -11.92 -5.02
CA GLU A 112 -7.12 -12.39 -4.66
C GLU A 112 -6.52 -11.57 -3.51
N ASN A 113 -6.55 -10.23 -3.62
CA ASN A 113 -6.04 -9.34 -2.56
C ASN A 113 -6.90 -9.42 -1.29
N ASP A 114 -8.22 -9.47 -1.45
CA ASP A 114 -9.16 -9.64 -0.34
C ASP A 114 -8.87 -10.95 0.42
N THR A 115 -8.71 -12.06 -0.30
CA THR A 115 -8.39 -13.39 0.27
C THR A 115 -7.04 -13.36 0.97
N ALA A 116 -5.98 -12.84 0.34
CA ALA A 116 -4.64 -12.80 0.93
C ALA A 116 -4.61 -12.03 2.27
N ILE A 117 -5.34 -10.91 2.36
CA ILE A 117 -5.42 -10.10 3.58
C ILE A 117 -6.24 -10.82 4.67
N ASN A 118 -7.35 -11.44 4.29
CA ASN A 118 -8.23 -12.16 5.21
C ASN A 118 -7.56 -13.43 5.77
N ASP A 119 -6.88 -14.20 4.93
CA ASP A 119 -6.18 -15.44 5.32
C ASP A 119 -4.99 -15.14 6.24
N ALA A 120 -4.33 -13.99 6.04
CA ALA A 120 -3.33 -13.48 6.96
C ALA A 120 -3.91 -13.00 8.30
N GLY A 121 -5.24 -13.01 8.46
CA GLY A 121 -5.95 -12.56 9.64
C GLY A 121 -5.69 -11.09 9.99
N ILE A 122 -5.32 -10.26 9.00
CA ILE A 122 -5.06 -8.83 9.22
C ILE A 122 -6.38 -8.09 9.28
N THR A 123 -6.57 -7.28 10.30
CA THR A 123 -7.78 -6.45 10.39
C THR A 123 -7.75 -5.38 9.30
N SER A 124 -8.71 -5.43 8.39
CA SER A 124 -8.93 -4.42 7.35
C SER A 124 -10.10 -3.49 7.73
N LEU A 125 -9.97 -2.21 7.37
CA LEU A 125 -11.05 -1.24 7.37
C LEU A 125 -11.68 -1.18 5.96
N GLU A 126 -12.72 -0.36 5.81
CA GLU A 126 -13.35 -0.15 4.50
C GLU A 126 -12.31 0.26 3.44
N TYR A 127 -12.29 -0.46 2.32
CA TYR A 127 -11.44 -0.17 1.18
C TYR A 127 -11.67 1.25 0.67
N SER A 128 -10.58 2.02 0.50
CA SER A 128 -10.68 3.37 -0.04
C SER A 128 -10.73 3.32 -1.56
N LYS A 129 -11.94 3.51 -2.11
CA LYS A 129 -12.16 3.60 -3.56
C LYS A 129 -11.45 4.81 -4.17
N ARG A 130 -11.37 5.94 -3.45
CA ARG A 130 -10.75 7.19 -3.92
C ARG A 130 -9.26 7.00 -4.23
N TYR A 131 -8.52 6.33 -3.36
CA TYR A 131 -7.06 6.16 -3.50
C TYR A 131 -6.66 4.76 -3.99
N SER A 132 -7.65 3.90 -4.23
CA SER A 132 -7.47 2.49 -4.58
C SER A 132 -6.57 1.76 -3.57
N GLN A 133 -6.88 1.88 -2.28
CA GLN A 133 -6.03 1.32 -1.21
C GLN A 133 -6.81 0.54 -0.15
N TYR A 134 -6.18 -0.54 0.29
CA TYR A 134 -6.55 -1.24 1.51
C TYR A 134 -6.05 -0.47 2.71
N ARG A 135 -6.89 -0.38 3.74
CA ARG A 135 -6.55 0.26 5.02
C ARG A 135 -6.46 -0.82 6.08
N LEU A 136 -5.25 -1.14 6.48
CA LEU A 136 -4.94 -2.26 7.35
C LEU A 136 -4.52 -1.75 8.72
N ARG A 137 -4.97 -2.44 9.76
CA ARG A 137 -4.53 -2.20 11.13
C ARG A 137 -3.51 -3.29 11.47
N ILE A 138 -2.26 -2.89 11.62
CA ILE A 138 -1.19 -3.80 12.05
C ILE A 138 -0.81 -3.47 13.49
N THR A 139 -1.10 -4.38 14.40
CA THR A 139 -0.71 -4.25 15.81
C THR A 139 0.79 -4.51 16.00
N GLU A 140 1.29 -4.23 17.20
CA GLU A 140 2.70 -4.43 17.54
C GLU A 140 3.16 -5.89 17.37
N SER A 141 2.35 -6.86 17.81
CA SER A 141 2.65 -8.29 17.63
C SER A 141 2.63 -8.70 16.16
N GLU A 142 1.67 -8.19 15.39
CA GLU A 142 1.48 -8.56 14.00
C GLU A 142 2.57 -8.04 13.06
N LEU A 143 3.23 -6.92 13.38
CA LEU A 143 4.27 -6.34 12.51
C LEU A 143 5.44 -7.30 12.27
N GLY A 144 5.82 -8.09 13.28
CA GLY A 144 6.85 -9.12 13.16
C GLY A 144 6.28 -10.42 12.58
N GLU A 145 5.19 -10.91 13.19
CA GLU A 145 4.55 -12.19 12.84
C GLU A 145 4.07 -12.24 11.38
N LYS A 146 3.62 -11.10 10.84
CA LYS A 146 3.04 -10.96 9.50
C LYS A 146 3.95 -10.19 8.54
N SER A 147 5.25 -10.12 8.85
CA SER A 147 6.24 -9.40 8.04
C SER A 147 6.25 -9.86 6.57
N GLU A 148 6.13 -11.17 6.31
CA GLU A 148 6.12 -11.71 4.95
C GLU A 148 4.93 -11.24 4.10
N ILE A 149 3.70 -11.30 4.63
CA ILE A 149 2.53 -10.79 3.90
C ILE A 149 2.60 -9.26 3.73
N ILE A 150 3.12 -8.53 4.71
CA ILE A 150 3.34 -7.07 4.59
C ILE A 150 4.31 -6.78 3.44
N LYS A 151 5.42 -7.51 3.35
CA LYS A 151 6.39 -7.40 2.24
C LYS A 151 5.74 -7.75 0.90
N GLN A 152 4.94 -8.81 0.84
CA GLN A 152 4.22 -9.22 -0.37
C GLN A 152 3.28 -8.11 -0.85
N LEU A 153 2.49 -7.52 0.04
CA LEU A 153 1.58 -6.42 -0.28
C LEU A 153 2.35 -5.17 -0.75
N LEU A 154 3.48 -4.85 -0.12
CA LEU A 154 4.35 -3.75 -0.55
C LEU A 154 4.95 -3.97 -1.93
N ARG A 155 5.39 -5.20 -2.25
CA ARG A 155 5.91 -5.54 -3.59
C ARG A 155 4.82 -5.44 -4.66
N ALA A 156 3.66 -6.03 -4.42
CA ALA A 156 2.53 -5.96 -5.34
C ALA A 156 2.08 -4.51 -5.57
N SER A 157 2.09 -3.70 -4.51
CA SER A 157 1.74 -2.28 -4.60
C SER A 157 2.75 -1.48 -5.40
N LYS A 158 4.05 -1.72 -5.21
CA LYS A 158 5.11 -1.13 -6.02
C LYS A 158 4.97 -1.51 -7.49
N GLU A 159 4.79 -2.80 -7.81
CA GLU A 159 4.66 -3.26 -9.20
C GLU A 159 3.45 -2.62 -9.91
N ALA A 160 2.37 -2.37 -9.16
CA ALA A 160 1.18 -1.76 -9.69
C ALA A 160 1.21 -0.23 -9.69
N PHE A 161 1.86 0.46 -8.74
CA PHE A 161 1.70 1.91 -8.56
C PHE A 161 2.99 2.71 -8.36
N GLY A 162 4.12 2.02 -8.20
CA GLY A 162 5.44 2.60 -7.92
C GLY A 162 6.23 3.01 -9.14
#